data_AF-A0A085MPT5-F1
#
_entry.id   AF-A0A085MPT5-F1
#
_cell.length_a   1.000
_cell.length_b   1.000
_cell.length_c   1.000
_cell.angle_alpha   90.00
_cell.angle_beta   90.00
_cell.angle_gamma   90.00
#
_symmetry.space_group_name_H-M   'P 1'
#
loop_
_entity.id
_entity.type
_entity.pdbx_description
1 polymer ?
#
loop_
_entity_poly.entity_id
_entity_poly.type
_entity_poly.pdbx_seq_one_letter_code
_entity_poly.pdbx_strand_id
1 'polypeptide(L)'
;MNKSVTARWKRYLRQVVAEALGEAPVQLGGPSRTVELDESLFSRSKYNRGKKYPQQWVFRGTCRETGEASVVPVENRSSRTLLPIMQRHVSAGAMVITDEWRAYRCLGREASRTCE
;
A
#
# COMPACT_ATOMS: atom_id res chain seq x y z
N MET A 1 -17.23 4.03 28.71
CA MET A 1 -17.40 2.96 27.70
C MET A 1 -16.69 1.69 28.17
N ASN A 2 -17.38 0.55 28.23
CA ASN A 2 -16.83 -0.72 28.75
C ASN A 2 -15.76 -1.29 27.80
N LYS A 3 -14.60 -1.73 28.34
CA LYS A 3 -13.48 -2.28 27.56
C LYS A 3 -13.89 -3.44 26.64
N SER A 4 -14.79 -4.31 27.10
CA SER A 4 -15.31 -5.43 26.30
C SER A 4 -16.13 -4.96 25.10
N VAL A 5 -16.98 -3.94 25.31
CA VAL A 5 -17.80 -3.33 24.26
C VAL A 5 -16.89 -2.64 23.22
N THR A 6 -15.87 -1.91 23.66
CA THR A 6 -14.88 -1.31 22.75
C THR A 6 -14.11 -2.37 21.95
N ALA A 7 -13.68 -3.46 22.58
CA ALA A 7 -12.98 -4.54 21.89
C ALA A 7 -13.85 -5.21 20.82
N ARG A 8 -15.13 -5.45 21.14
CA ARG A 8 -16.11 -6.02 20.20
C ARG A 8 -16.29 -5.13 18.98
N TRP A 9 -16.52 -3.82 19.18
CA TRP A 9 -16.65 -2.87 18.07
C TRP A 9 -15.39 -2.78 17.22
N LYS A 10 -14.20 -2.78 17.84
CA LYS A 10 -12.92 -2.80 17.08
C LYS A 10 -12.78 -4.04 16.22
N ARG A 11 -13.21 -5.22 16.72
CA ARG A 11 -13.19 -6.45 15.92
C ARG A 11 -14.15 -6.36 14.74
N TYR A 12 -15.37 -5.89 14.98
CA TYR A 12 -16.38 -5.72 13.93
C TYR A 12 -15.91 -4.75 12.84
N LEU A 13 -15.41 -3.57 13.22
CA LEU A 13 -14.91 -2.58 12.25
C LEU A 13 -13.74 -3.11 11.41
N ARG A 14 -12.83 -3.88 12.01
CA ARG A 14 -11.73 -4.49 11.25
C ARG A 14 -12.22 -5.49 10.21
N GLN A 15 -13.25 -6.26 10.54
CA GLN A 15 -13.85 -7.21 9.60
C GLN A 15 -14.47 -6.46 8.41
N VAL A 16 -15.29 -5.45 8.68
CA VAL A 16 -15.90 -4.62 7.62
C VAL A 16 -14.85 -3.97 6.72
N VAL A 17 -13.77 -3.44 7.30
CA VAL A 17 -12.66 -2.87 6.52
C VAL A 17 -11.94 -3.93 5.69
N ALA A 18 -11.71 -5.13 6.25
CA ALA A 18 -11.06 -6.21 5.50
C ALA A 18 -11.90 -6.69 4.32
N GLU A 19 -13.22 -6.79 4.50
CA GLU A 19 -14.17 -7.13 3.43
C GLU A 19 -14.18 -6.03 2.35
N ALA A 20 -14.28 -4.75 2.74
CA ALA A 20 -14.25 -3.63 1.80
C ALA A 20 -12.94 -3.54 1.01
N LEU A 21 -11.80 -3.85 1.63
CA LEU A 21 -10.50 -3.92 0.95
C LEU A 21 -10.39 -5.14 0.03
N GLY A 22 -11.10 -6.24 0.32
CA GLY A 22 -11.17 -7.42 -0.54
C GLY A 22 -11.98 -7.18 -1.83
N GLU A 23 -12.97 -6.29 -1.76
CA GLU A 23 -13.80 -5.85 -2.89
C GLU A 23 -13.18 -4.67 -3.67
N ALA A 24 -12.06 -4.12 -3.20
CA ALA A 24 -11.45 -2.93 -3.78
C ALA A 24 -10.97 -3.17 -5.22
N PRO A 25 -11.00 -2.13 -6.08
CA PRO A 25 -10.59 -2.27 -7.48
C PRO A 25 -9.14 -2.72 -7.58
N VAL A 26 -8.92 -3.73 -8.42
CA VAL A 26 -7.59 -4.29 -8.66
C VAL A 26 -6.67 -3.28 -9.31
N GLN A 27 -7.18 -2.35 -10.12
CA GLN A 27 -6.41 -1.31 -10.80
C GLN A 27 -6.88 0.10 -10.42
N LEU A 28 -5.94 0.92 -9.95
CA LEU A 28 -6.13 2.31 -9.55
C LEU A 28 -5.74 3.28 -10.66
N GLY A 29 -6.41 4.43 -10.68
CA GLY A 29 -6.05 5.54 -11.57
C GLY A 29 -6.57 5.37 -13.00
N GLY A 30 -5.72 5.67 -13.97
CA GLY A 30 -6.02 5.73 -15.40
C GLY A 30 -5.55 7.06 -16.02
N PRO A 31 -5.79 7.28 -17.33
CA PRO A 31 -5.44 8.53 -17.99
C PRO A 31 -5.94 9.76 -17.22
N SER A 32 -5.05 10.74 -17.03
CA SER A 32 -5.34 11.99 -16.31
C SER A 32 -5.70 11.83 -14.82
N ARG A 33 -5.34 10.71 -14.19
CA ARG A 33 -5.50 10.48 -12.75
C ARG A 33 -4.16 10.32 -12.05
N THR A 34 -4.15 10.62 -10.76
CA THR A 34 -2.96 10.62 -9.92
C THR A 34 -3.05 9.51 -8.90
N VAL A 35 -2.09 8.59 -8.92
CA VAL A 35 -1.98 7.52 -7.92
C VAL A 35 -0.77 7.78 -7.02
N GLU A 36 -1.04 7.93 -5.72
CA GLU A 36 -0.01 7.97 -4.70
C GLU A 36 0.32 6.55 -4.25
N LEU A 37 1.61 6.20 -4.20
CA LEU A 37 2.10 4.92 -3.71
C LEU A 37 2.97 5.12 -2.47
N ASP A 38 2.83 4.21 -1.51
CA ASP A 38 3.57 4.29 -0.24
C ASP A 38 3.81 2.90 0.37
N GLU A 39 4.91 2.75 1.11
CA GLU A 39 5.26 1.53 1.85
C GLU A 39 5.23 1.77 3.36
N SER A 40 4.38 1.02 4.05
CA SER A 40 4.24 1.11 5.50
C SER A 40 4.64 -0.20 6.18
N LEU A 41 5.48 -0.11 7.22
CA LEU A 41 5.82 -1.25 8.08
C LEU A 41 4.88 -1.32 9.28
N PHE A 42 3.98 -2.30 9.29
CA PHE A 42 3.11 -2.60 10.41
C PHE A 42 3.84 -3.51 11.39
N SER A 43 4.19 -2.98 12.57
CA SER A 43 4.79 -3.67 13.73
C SER A 43 5.70 -2.78 14.57
N ARG A 44 6.00 -1.57 14.09
CA ARG A 44 6.94 -0.70 14.80
C ARG A 44 6.33 -0.26 16.12
N SER A 45 6.87 -0.77 17.22
CA SER A 45 6.48 -0.33 18.56
C SER A 45 6.71 1.18 18.67
N LYS A 46 5.79 1.91 19.30
CA LYS A 46 5.93 3.37 19.48
C LYS A 46 7.28 3.66 20.17
N TYR A 47 8.12 4.49 19.55
CA TYR A 47 9.49 4.79 20.00
C TYR A 47 10.45 3.58 20.11
N ASN A 48 10.20 2.50 19.36
CA ASN A 48 10.93 1.23 19.48
C ASN A 48 10.93 0.65 20.92
N ARG A 49 9.93 1.00 21.74
CA ARG A 49 9.80 0.54 23.14
C ARG A 49 8.57 -0.36 23.32
N GLY A 50 8.68 -1.30 24.27
CA GLY A 50 7.60 -2.22 24.63
C GLY A 50 7.59 -3.51 23.80
N LYS A 51 6.42 -4.17 23.74
CA LYS A 51 6.25 -5.48 23.10
C LYS A 51 6.58 -5.40 21.60
N LYS A 52 7.43 -6.32 21.13
CA LYS A 52 7.71 -6.52 19.70
C LYS A 52 6.58 -7.34 19.09
N TYR A 53 6.04 -6.88 17.98
CA TYR A 53 5.05 -7.59 17.19
C TYR A 53 5.68 -8.12 15.89
N PRO A 54 5.14 -9.20 15.30
CA PRO A 54 5.56 -9.65 13.97
C PRO A 54 5.50 -8.52 12.96
N GLN A 55 6.54 -8.39 12.14
CA GLN A 55 6.64 -7.33 11.14
C GLN A 55 5.92 -7.71 9.85
N GLN A 56 5.09 -6.80 9.34
CA GLN A 56 4.40 -6.93 8.07
C GLN A 56 4.61 -5.65 7.25
N TRP A 57 5.21 -5.78 6.07
CA TRP A 57 5.20 -4.68 5.10
C TRP A 57 3.86 -4.63 4.40
N VAL A 58 3.37 -3.43 4.16
CA VAL A 58 2.14 -3.16 3.42
C VAL A 58 2.48 -2.13 2.35
N PHE A 59 2.23 -2.48 1.11
CA PHE A 59 2.27 -1.58 -0.02
C PHE A 59 0.86 -1.05 -0.26
N ARG A 60 0.71 0.27 -0.34
CA ARG A 60 -0.59 0.91 -0.56
C ARG A 60 -0.55 1.86 -1.74
N GLY A 61 -1.69 1.94 -2.42
CA GLY A 61 -1.93 2.94 -3.45
C GLY A 61 -3.26 3.65 -3.21
N THR A 62 -3.32 4.94 -3.51
CA THR A 62 -4.58 5.72 -3.47
C THR A 62 -4.69 6.62 -4.69
N CYS A 63 -5.83 6.56 -5.38
CA CYS A 63 -6.17 7.49 -6.44
C CYS A 63 -6.69 8.79 -5.82
N ARG A 64 -6.05 9.94 -6.10
CA ARG A 64 -6.42 11.23 -5.49
C ARG A 64 -7.83 11.67 -5.90
N GLU A 65 -8.22 11.39 -7.14
CA GLU A 65 -9.45 11.89 -7.72
C GLU A 65 -10.68 11.04 -7.34
N THR A 66 -10.50 9.72 -7.18
CA THR A 66 -11.62 8.80 -6.84
C THR A 66 -11.66 8.43 -5.36
N GLY A 67 -10.55 8.59 -4.63
CA GLY A 67 -10.41 8.10 -3.27
C GLY A 67 -10.33 6.58 -3.16
N GLU A 68 -10.32 5.86 -4.28
CA GLU A 68 -10.12 4.41 -4.30
C GLU A 68 -8.72 4.07 -3.82
N ALA A 69 -8.62 3.01 -3.02
CA ALA A 69 -7.37 2.58 -2.43
C ALA A 69 -7.15 1.08 -2.62
N SER A 70 -5.89 0.71 -2.82
CA SER A 70 -5.41 -0.66 -2.86
C SER A 70 -4.40 -0.86 -1.74
N VAL A 71 -4.51 -2.01 -1.06
CA VAL A 71 -3.65 -2.34 0.09
C VAL A 71 -3.20 -3.78 -0.06
N VAL A 72 -1.89 -3.98 -0.23
CA VAL A 72 -1.31 -5.29 -0.49
C VAL A 72 -0.27 -5.61 0.60
N PRO A 73 -0.46 -6.65 1.42
CA PRO A 73 0.59 -7.14 2.30
C PRO A 73 1.72 -7.75 1.46
N VAL A 74 2.96 -7.35 1.75
CA VAL A 74 4.16 -7.81 1.03
C VAL A 74 5.20 -8.32 2.02
N GLU A 75 6.06 -9.23 1.58
CA GLU A 75 7.13 -9.75 2.44
C GLU A 75 8.21 -8.70 2.70
N ASN A 76 8.55 -7.89 1.69
CA ASN A 76 9.58 -6.86 1.78
C ASN A 76 9.31 -5.71 0.80
N ARG A 77 9.96 -4.57 1.03
CA ARG A 77 9.88 -3.34 0.20
C ARG A 77 10.95 -3.24 -0.89
N SER A 78 11.45 -4.37 -1.40
CA SER A 78 12.43 -4.35 -2.49
C SER A 78 11.74 -3.97 -3.82
N SER A 79 12.50 -3.41 -4.76
CA SER A 79 11.99 -3.11 -6.11
C SER A 79 11.44 -4.35 -6.79
N ARG A 80 12.12 -5.50 -6.63
CA ARG A 80 11.70 -6.80 -7.18
C ARG A 80 10.30 -7.22 -6.69
N THR A 81 9.93 -6.85 -5.47
CA THR A 81 8.60 -7.12 -4.91
C THR A 81 7.59 -6.07 -5.32
N LEU A 82 7.95 -4.78 -5.25
CA LEU A 82 7.00 -3.68 -5.42
C LEU A 82 6.65 -3.38 -6.88
N LEU A 83 7.61 -3.48 -7.80
CA LEU A 83 7.40 -3.13 -9.21
C LEU A 83 6.31 -3.99 -9.89
N PRO A 84 6.31 -5.34 -9.75
CA PRO A 84 5.24 -6.17 -10.33
C PRO A 84 3.87 -5.86 -9.72
N ILE A 85 3.83 -5.53 -8.43
CA ILE A 85 2.59 -5.18 -7.74
C ILE A 85 2.08 -3.85 -8.26
N MET A 86 2.95 -2.85 -8.40
CA MET A 86 2.60 -1.56 -8.98
C MET A 86 2.03 -1.72 -10.39
N GLN A 87 2.70 -2.47 -11.28
CA GLN A 87 2.23 -2.72 -12.65
C GLN A 87 0.86 -3.41 -12.70
N ARG A 88 0.58 -4.29 -11.74
CA ARG A 88 -0.74 -4.94 -11.64
C ARG A 88 -1.82 -4.01 -11.12
N HIS A 89 -1.48 -3.10 -10.19
CA HIS A 89 -2.45 -2.30 -9.44
C HIS A 89 -2.59 -0.86 -9.88
N VAL A 90 -1.77 -0.39 -10.82
CA VAL A 90 -1.86 0.96 -11.39
C VAL A 90 -2.21 0.85 -12.87
N SER A 91 -3.32 1.47 -13.25
CA SER A 91 -3.74 1.56 -14.65
C SER A 91 -2.73 2.35 -15.48
N ALA A 92 -2.49 1.90 -16.71
CA ALA A 92 -1.64 2.61 -17.65
C ALA A 92 -2.14 4.05 -17.88
N GLY A 93 -1.21 4.99 -18.05
CA GLY A 93 -1.52 6.41 -18.25
C GLY A 93 -1.82 7.20 -16.97
N ALA A 94 -1.80 6.56 -15.79
CA ALA A 94 -1.84 7.26 -14.52
C ALA A 94 -0.52 7.98 -14.22
N MET A 95 -0.61 9.15 -13.60
CA MET A 95 0.54 9.82 -13.00
C MET A 95 0.80 9.20 -11.62
N VAL A 96 1.98 8.59 -11.45
CA VAL A 96 2.37 7.97 -10.19
C VAL A 96 3.21 8.94 -9.36
N ILE A 97 2.83 9.13 -8.09
CA ILE A 97 3.58 9.91 -7.10
C ILE A 97 4.06 8.96 -6.02
N THR A 98 5.37 8.94 -5.76
CA THR A 98 5.99 8.17 -4.67
C THR A 98 6.92 9.10 -3.87
N ASP A 99 7.29 8.71 -2.65
CA ASP A 99 8.27 9.43 -1.82
C ASP A 99 9.74 9.27 -2.28
N GLU A 100 9.94 8.93 -3.56
CA GLU A 100 11.24 8.63 -4.17
C GLU A 100 12.06 7.56 -3.42
N TRP A 101 11.40 6.57 -2.81
CA TRP A 101 12.08 5.43 -2.21
C TRP A 101 13.11 4.83 -3.19
N ARG A 102 14.28 4.41 -2.67
CA ARG A 102 15.41 3.94 -3.51
C ARG A 102 15.02 2.81 -4.47
N ALA A 103 14.03 1.99 -4.10
CA ALA A 103 13.52 0.92 -4.95
C ALA A 103 12.95 1.43 -6.29
N TYR A 104 12.47 2.67 -6.34
CA TYR A 104 11.84 3.28 -7.50
C TYR A 104 12.79 4.05 -8.42
N ARG A 105 14.09 4.11 -8.10
CA ARG A 105 15.06 4.85 -8.93
C ARG A 105 15.13 4.39 -10.38
N CYS A 106 14.72 3.16 -10.69
CA CYS A 106 14.67 2.70 -12.08
C CYS A 106 13.42 3.13 -12.86
N LEU A 107 12.35 3.60 -12.18
CA LEU A 107 11.15 4.13 -12.84
C LEU A 107 11.40 5.45 -13.58
N GLY A 108 12.30 6.29 -13.06
CA GLY A 108 12.74 7.51 -13.77
C GLY A 108 13.67 7.23 -14.98
N ARG A 109 14.02 5.97 -15.24
CA ARG A 109 14.95 5.55 -16.31
C ARG A 109 14.30 4.74 -17.43
N GLU A 110 12.97 4.64 -17.46
CA GLU A 110 12.22 3.96 -18.53
C GLU A 110 12.21 4.78 -19.83
N ALA A 111 13.39 4.92 -20.42
CA ALA A 111 13.58 4.87 -21.87
C ALA A 111 14.53 3.73 -22.28
N SER A 112 15.22 3.06 -21.34
CA SER A 112 16.10 1.95 -21.70
C SER A 112 16.56 1.12 -20.51
N ARG A 113 16.14 -0.15 -20.54
CA ARG A 113 16.72 -1.35 -19.89
C ARG A 113 16.18 -1.71 -18.49
N THR A 114 15.74 -2.97 -18.44
CA THR A 114 15.27 -3.77 -17.31
C THR A 114 16.15 -3.65 -16.05
N CYS A 115 15.49 -3.55 -14.89
CA CYS A 115 16.16 -3.54 -13.58
C CYS A 115 16.53 -4.98 -13.17
N GLU A 116 17.82 -5.33 -13.17
CA GLU A 116 18.39 -6.51 -12.48
C GLU A 116 18.89 -6.14 -11.08
#